data_AF-A0A969IMP9-F1
#
_entry.id   AF-A0A969IMP9-F1
#
_cell.length_a   1.000
_cell.length_b   1.000
_cell.length_c   1.000
_cell.angle_alpha   90.00
_cell.angle_beta   90.00
_cell.angle_gamma   90.00
#
_symmetry.space_group_name_H-M   'P 1'
#
loop_
_entity.id
_entity.type
_entity.pdbx_description
1 polymer ?
#
loop_
_entity_poly.entity_id
_entity_poly.type
_entity_poly.pdbx_seq_one_letter_code
_entity_poly.pdbx_strand_id
1 'polypeptide(L)' 'MAFAARQCGPHDKLSERLGQQYQENRQGLGVANAFAVVELFVSAKGTWTMTSTTTDGMTCVIATGEGWQQQPQTVAGLES' A
#
# COMPACT_ATOMS: atom_id res chain seq x y z
N MET A 1 -4.09 12.45 -18.29
CA MET A 1 -4.07 11.69 -17.02
C MET A 1 -4.90 10.44 -17.23
N ALA A 2 -4.29 9.26 -17.21
CA ALA A 2 -5.00 8.00 -17.34
C ALA A 2 -5.36 7.51 -15.93
N PHE A 3 -6.65 7.29 -15.66
CA PHE A 3 -7.06 6.44 -14.54
C PHE A 3 -6.65 5.02 -14.91
N ALA A 4 -5.55 4.52 -14.35
CA ALA A 4 -5.14 3.15 -14.58
C ALA A 4 -6.31 2.22 -14.21
N ALA A 5 -6.66 1.31 -15.11
CA ALA A 5 -7.62 0.25 -14.79
C ALA A 5 -7.16 -0.43 -13.49
N ARG A 6 -8.11 -0.69 -12.59
CA ARG A 6 -7.83 -1.31 -11.29
C ARG A 6 -7.07 -2.62 -11.52
N GLN A 7 -5.77 -2.62 -11.26
CA GLN A 7 -4.95 -3.81 -11.41
C GLN A 7 -5.21 -4.69 -10.21
N CYS A 8 -5.88 -5.82 -10.45
CA CYS A 8 -6.24 -6.78 -9.43
C CYS A 8 -5.57 -8.13 -9.68
N GLY A 9 -5.26 -8.85 -8.61
CA GLY A 9 -4.71 -10.20 -8.67
C GLY A 9 -4.53 -10.81 -7.29
N PRO A 10 -3.98 -12.02 -7.21
CA PRO A 10 -3.58 -12.63 -5.95
C PRO A 10 -2.63 -11.73 -5.16
N HIS A 11 -2.82 -11.68 -3.84
CA HIS A 11 -2.05 -10.83 -2.92
C HIS A 11 -0.54 -11.04 -3.02
N ASP A 12 -0.12 -12.31 -3.07
CA ASP A 12 1.27 -12.73 -3.16
C ASP A 12 1.93 -12.22 -4.44
N LYS A 13 1.25 -12.36 -5.58
CA LYS A 13 1.75 -11.91 -6.89
C LYS A 13 1.87 -10.40 -6.98
N LEU A 14 0.92 -9.67 -6.41
CA LEU A 14 0.96 -8.22 -6.42
C LEU A 14 2.07 -7.71 -5.50
N SER A 15 2.17 -8.25 -4.28
CA SER A 15 3.22 -7.91 -3.31
C SER A 15 4.62 -8.24 -3.83
N GLU A 16 4.80 -9.42 -4.44
CA GLU A 16 6.06 -9.84 -5.07
C GLU A 16 6.46 -8.86 -6.18
N ARG A 17 5.51 -8.51 -7.06
CA ARG A 17 5.75 -7.56 -8.14
C ARG A 17 6.13 -6.17 -7.63
N LEU A 18 5.44 -5.65 -6.62
CA LEU A 18 5.78 -4.36 -6.00
C LEU A 18 7.19 -4.36 -5.40
N GLY A 19 7.55 -5.43 -4.69
CA GLY A 19 8.89 -5.60 -4.13
C GLY A 19 9.98 -5.71 -5.20
N GLN A 20 9.77 -6.54 -6.22
CA GLN A 20 10.79 -6.77 -7.26
C GLN A 20 10.93 -5.59 -8.23
N GLN A 21 9.82 -5.10 -8.77
CA GLN A 21 9.83 -4.11 -9.85
C GLN A 21 10.00 -2.67 -9.32
N TYR A 22 9.34 -2.34 -8.21
CA TYR A 22 9.30 -0.97 -7.69
C TYR A 22 10.15 -0.79 -6.43
N GLN A 23 10.71 -1.88 -5.88
CA GLN A 23 11.45 -1.86 -4.61
C GLN A 23 10.59 -1.28 -3.48
N GLU A 24 9.28 -1.48 -3.57
CA GLU A 24 8.31 -1.03 -2.57
C GLU A 24 8.08 -2.13 -1.55
N ASN A 25 8.22 -1.80 -0.27
CA ASN A 25 7.96 -2.71 0.84
C ASN A 25 6.78 -2.22 1.65
N ARG A 26 6.00 -3.14 2.25
CA ARG A 26 4.84 -2.79 3.06
C ARG A 26 5.25 -1.94 4.26
N GLN A 27 4.71 -0.74 4.35
CA GLN A 27 4.90 0.21 5.46
C GLN A 27 3.67 0.29 6.36
N GLY A 28 2.50 -0.06 5.86
CA GLY A 28 1.25 0.01 6.63
C GLY A 28 0.27 -1.09 6.22
N LEU A 29 -0.56 -1.47 7.19
CA LEU A 29 -1.66 -2.41 7.04
C LEU A 29 -2.79 -1.96 7.96
N GLY A 30 -4.02 -1.94 7.47
CA GLY A 30 -5.19 -1.59 8.27
C GLY A 30 -6.46 -2.30 7.78
N VAL A 31 -7.38 -2.54 8.70
CA VAL A 31 -8.73 -3.04 8.35
C VAL A 31 -9.56 -1.85 7.90
N ALA A 32 -10.00 -1.86 6.64
CA ALA A 32 -10.88 -0.81 6.13
C ALA A 32 -12.34 -1.05 6.55
N ASN A 33 -12.78 -2.31 6.53
CA ASN A 33 -14.07 -2.78 7.02
C ASN A 33 -14.06 -4.31 7.16
N ALA A 34 -15.21 -4.91 7.49
CA ALA A 34 -15.36 -6.35 7.67
C ALA A 34 -14.97 -7.22 6.46
N PHE A 35 -14.88 -6.63 5.26
CA PHE A 35 -14.65 -7.33 4.00
C PHE A 35 -13.34 -6.96 3.31
N ALA A 36 -12.58 -6.00 3.86
CA ALA A 36 -11.38 -5.50 3.20
C ALA A 36 -10.31 -5.01 4.17
N VAL A 37 -9.06 -5.34 3.84
CA VAL A 37 -7.86 -4.73 4.42
C VAL A 37 -7.18 -3.85 3.38
N VAL A 38 -6.50 -2.80 3.83
CA VAL A 38 -5.72 -1.89 3.00
C VAL A 38 -4.26 -1.99 3.40
N GLU A 39 -3.39 -2.03 2.40
CA GLU A 39 -1.95 -2.01 2.60
C GLU A 39 -1.34 -0.82 1.87
N LEU A 40 -0.26 -0.28 2.45
CA LEU A 40 0.57 0.75 1.86
C LEU A 40 1.97 0.20 1.66
N PHE A 41 2.47 0.28 0.44
CA PHE A 41 3.82 -0.09 0.03
C PHE A 41 4.58 1.17 -0.37
N VAL A 42 5.84 1.26 0.05
CA VAL A 42 6.69 2.44 -0.20
C VAL A 42 8.11 2.00 -0.50
N SER A 43 8.75 2.64 -1.47
CA SER A 43 10.18 2.46 -1.76
C SER A 43 11.02 3.55 -1.09
N ALA A 44 12.31 3.27 -0.90
CA ALA A 44 13.26 4.27 -0.42
C ALA A 44 13.40 5.49 -1.37
N LYS A 45 12.98 5.35 -2.63
CA LYS A 45 12.99 6.43 -3.63
C LYS A 45 11.72 7.29 -3.57
N GLY A 46 10.76 6.97 -2.70
CA GLY A 46 9.53 7.73 -2.53
C GLY A 46 8.40 7.34 -3.48
N THR A 47 8.53 6.25 -4.24
CA THR A 47 7.36 5.65 -4.92
C THR A 47 6.47 4.95 -3.90
N TRP A 48 5.17 4.93 -4.15
CA TRP A 48 4.22 4.28 -3.27
C TRP A 48 3.03 3.69 -4.02
N THR A 49 2.50 2.61 -3.44
CA THR A 49 1.30 1.92 -3.91
C THR A 49 0.40 1.61 -2.74
N MET A 50 -0.90 1.89 -2.88
CA MET A 50 -1.93 1.49 -1.93
C MET A 50 -2.82 0.42 -2.56
N THR A 51 -3.06 -0.65 -1.82
CA THR A 51 -3.88 -1.79 -2.26
C THR A 51 -5.04 -2.01 -1.30
N SER A 52 -6.09 -2.67 -1.80
CA SER A 52 -7.18 -3.21 -0.99
C SER A 52 -7.29 -4.70 -1.28
N THR A 53 -7.29 -5.50 -0.23
CA THR A 53 -7.44 -6.96 -0.29
C THR A 53 -8.78 -7.33 0.31
N THR A 54 -9.64 -7.97 -0.49
CA THR A 54 -10.95 -8.46 -0.04
C THR A 54 -10.84 -9.86 0.57
N THR A 55 -11.88 -10.29 1.28
CA THR A 55 -11.92 -11.59 1.96
C THR A 55 -11.88 -12.80 1.03
N ASP A 56 -12.12 -12.61 -0.27
CA ASP A 56 -11.93 -13.59 -1.34
C ASP A 56 -10.46 -13.76 -1.77
N GLY A 57 -9.53 -13.01 -1.18
CA GLY A 57 -8.10 -13.05 -1.46
C GLY A 57 -7.68 -12.19 -2.65
N MET A 58 -8.60 -11.46 -3.28
CA MET A 58 -8.28 -10.55 -4.38
C MET A 58 -7.71 -9.24 -3.85
N THR A 59 -6.54 -8.87 -4.35
CA THR A 59 -5.89 -7.60 -4.05
C THR A 59 -5.96 -6.70 -5.27
N CYS A 60 -6.48 -5.48 -5.10
CA CYS A 60 -6.55 -4.48 -6.14
C CYS A 60 -5.72 -3.26 -5.76
N VAL A 61 -4.95 -2.74 -6.72
CA VAL A 61 -4.34 -1.40 -6.60
C VAL A 61 -5.46 -0.36 -6.60
N ILE A 62 -5.50 0.48 -5.57
CA ILE A 62 -6.50 1.55 -5.42
C ILE A 62 -5.91 2.95 -5.58
N ALA A 63 -4.60 3.10 -5.35
CA ALA A 63 -3.86 4.32 -5.64
C ALA A 63 -2.36 4.03 -5.82
N THR A 64 -1.68 4.86 -6.61
CA THR A 64 -0.24 4.82 -6.83
C THR A 64 0.29 6.24 -6.94
N GLY A 65 1.54 6.46 -6.58
CA GLY A 65 2.17 7.75 -6.82
C GLY A 65 3.65 7.77 -6.49
N GLU A 66 4.18 8.98 -6.44
CA GLU A 66 5.57 9.30 -6.11
C GLU A 66 5.61 10.36 -5.02
N GLY A 67 6.82 10.72 -4.56
CA GLY A 67 7.04 11.76 -3.57
C GLY A 67 6.59 11.41 -2.15
N TRP A 68 6.47 10.11 -1.83
CA TRP A 68 6.16 9.69 -0.46
C TRP A 68 7.28 10.13 0.49
N GLN A 69 6.90 10.80 1.57
CA GLN A 69 7.79 11.22 2.64
C GLN A 69 7.37 10.51 3.93
N GLN A 70 8.30 9.78 4.53
CA GLN A 70 8.09 9.24 5.86
C GLN A 70 8.15 10.39 6.87
N GLN A 71 7.03 10.68 7.52
CA GLN A 71 7.01 11.62 8.64
C GLN A 71 7.15 10.81 9.94
N PRO A 72 8.05 11.21 10.86
CA PRO A 72 8.12 10.62 12.19
C PRO A 72 6.74 10.74 12.86
N GLN A 73 6.18 9.61 13.30
CA GLN A 73 4.95 9.61 14.09
C GLN A 73 5.27 9.98 15.54
N THR A 74 5.72 11.21 15.78
CA THR A 74 5.71 11.76 17.14
C THR A 74 4.28 12.19 17.42
N VAL A 75 3.53 11.36 18.14
CA VAL A 75 2.29 11.79 18.79
C VAL A 75 2.70 12.74 19.90
N ALA A 76 2.57 14.05 19.64
CA ALA A 76 2.76 15.09 20.64
C ALA A 76 1.81 14.81 21.81
N GLY A 77 2.35 14.30 22.93
CA GLY A 77 1.58 14.00 24.15
C GLY A 77 1.73 12.60 24.75
N LEU A 78 2.56 11.70 24.21
CA LEU A 78 2.88 10.40 24.87
C LEU A 78 4.19 10.41 25.67
N GLU A 79 4.77 11.57 25.90
CA GLU A 79 5.80 11.79 26.92
C GLU A 79 5.10 12.28 28.19
N SER A 80 4.87 11.36 29.13
CA SER A 80 4.53 11.63 30.53
C SER A 80 5.32 10.69 31.41
#